data_AF-A0A2V8NQ17-F1
#
_entry.id   AF-A0A2V8NQ17-F1
#
_cell.length_a   1.000
_cell.length_b   1.000
_cell.length_c   1.000
_cell.angle_alpha   90.00
_cell.angle_beta   90.00
_cell.angle_gamma   90.00
#
_symmetry.space_group_name_H-M   'P 1'
#
loop_
_entity.id
_entity.type
_entity.pdbx_description
1 polymer ?
#
loop_
_entity_poly.entity_id
_entity_poly.type
_entity_poly.pdbx_seq_one_letter_code
_entity_poly.pdbx_strand_id
1 'polypeptide(L)'
;MRSIKESSDELNPLVITTGAKLTRAAGRKSFSDYFAIAFATWGVGFMPLAPGTFGSAVGVCIFLLERWASARALIFAAGHGWTLELLESLRVAFALLIVATITVVGTWAASRVEKSTGRKDPSIVIVDEIAGQLIALLFLPFNASIWLVIAGFLLFRLFDIWKPYPIRKLESLESGLGIMADDILAGVYAAILLSFITTIYLLF
;
A
#
# COMPACT_ATOMS: atom_id res chain seq x y z
N MET A 1 7.73 -22.59 20.82
CA MET A 1 7.10 -21.51 20.03
C MET A 1 6.49 -20.49 20.98
N ARG A 2 7.16 -19.36 21.23
CA ARG A 2 6.55 -18.20 21.91
C ARG A 2 6.34 -17.13 20.85
N SER A 3 5.08 -16.74 20.70
CA SER A 3 4.65 -15.58 19.90
C SER A 3 5.45 -14.37 20.37
N ILE A 4 6.26 -13.82 19.47
CA ILE A 4 6.85 -12.50 19.61
C ILE A 4 5.67 -11.55 19.35
N LYS A 5 4.96 -11.19 20.42
CA LYS A 5 4.10 -10.01 20.39
C LYS A 5 5.04 -8.82 20.33
N GLU A 6 5.20 -8.23 19.15
CA GLU A 6 5.77 -6.89 19.03
C GLU A 6 4.80 -5.93 19.74
N SER A 7 5.02 -5.75 21.05
CA SER A 7 4.31 -4.81 21.89
C SER A 7 4.65 -3.40 21.43
N SER A 8 3.72 -2.47 21.55
CA SER A 8 3.94 -1.03 21.38
C SER A 8 5.13 -0.48 22.18
N ASP A 9 5.64 -1.24 23.15
CA ASP A 9 6.84 -0.94 23.94
C ASP A 9 8.17 -1.09 23.15
N GLU A 10 8.22 -1.89 22.07
CA GLU A 10 9.41 -1.97 21.19
C GLU A 10 9.64 -0.68 20.40
N LEU A 11 8.61 0.16 20.29
CA LEU A 11 8.76 1.50 19.71
C LEU A 11 9.50 2.46 20.65
N ASN A 12 9.81 2.05 21.88
CA ASN A 12 10.57 2.82 22.85
C ASN A 12 11.33 1.90 23.84
N PRO A 13 12.38 1.18 23.38
CA PRO A 13 13.07 0.23 24.26
C PRO A 13 13.79 0.98 25.40
N LEU A 14 13.55 0.55 26.64
CA LEU A 14 14.37 0.97 27.78
C LEU A 14 15.73 0.27 27.69
N VAL A 15 16.78 1.04 27.44
CA VAL A 15 18.16 0.56 27.49
C VAL A 15 18.62 0.53 28.94
N ILE A 16 18.70 -0.66 29.53
CA ILE A 16 19.41 -0.88 30.79
C ILE A 16 20.69 -1.66 30.45
N THR A 17 21.82 -0.97 30.44
CA THR A 17 23.15 -1.59 30.40
C THR A 17 23.99 -1.07 31.56
N THR A 18 24.38 -2.01 32.42
CA THR A 18 25.39 -1.81 33.46
C THR A 18 26.71 -1.36 32.83
N GLY A 19 27.08 -0.10 33.07
CA GLY A 19 28.44 0.42 32.94
C GLY A 19 29.01 0.53 31.53
N ALA A 20 28.65 1.57 30.78
CA ALA A 20 29.54 2.40 29.93
C ALA A 20 28.74 3.13 28.82
N LYS A 21 28.99 4.44 28.71
CA LYS A 21 28.41 5.42 27.76
C LYS A 21 26.88 5.56 27.81
N LEU A 22 26.44 6.71 28.35
CA LEU A 22 25.10 7.26 28.13
C LEU A 22 24.89 7.49 26.63
N THR A 23 24.40 6.48 25.92
CA THR A 23 23.71 6.71 24.66
C THR A 23 22.41 7.44 24.96
N ARG A 24 22.18 8.53 24.23
CA ARG A 24 21.05 9.44 24.37
C ARG A 24 19.77 8.63 24.59
N ALA A 25 19.09 8.82 25.73
CA ALA A 25 17.74 8.30 25.95
C ALA A 25 16.93 8.55 24.68
N ALA A 26 16.26 7.52 24.14
CA ALA A 26 15.52 7.61 22.89
C ALA A 26 14.76 8.95 22.87
N GLY A 27 15.22 9.86 22.00
CA GLY A 27 14.71 11.23 22.00
C GLY A 27 13.20 11.17 21.83
N ARG A 28 12.46 11.97 22.61
CA ARG A 28 10.99 12.01 22.54
C ARG A 28 10.57 12.09 21.07
N LYS A 29 9.79 11.11 20.59
CA LYS A 29 9.36 11.05 19.19
C LYS A 29 8.66 12.35 18.80
N SER A 30 9.02 12.89 17.64
CA SER A 30 8.39 14.07 17.07
C SER A 30 6.97 13.75 16.61
N PHE A 31 6.12 14.78 16.48
CA PHE A 31 4.83 14.65 15.80
C PHE A 31 4.96 14.00 14.42
N SER A 32 5.99 14.37 13.65
CA SER A 32 6.26 13.78 12.34
C SER A 32 6.58 12.28 12.41
N ASP A 33 7.16 11.80 13.49
CA ASP A 33 7.47 10.37 13.66
C ASP A 33 6.19 9.59 13.98
N TYR A 34 5.30 10.13 14.81
CA TYR A 34 3.97 9.55 15.03
C TYR A 34 3.14 9.53 13.75
N PHE A 35 3.15 10.63 12.99
CA PHE A 35 2.44 10.69 11.71
C PHE A 35 3.01 9.68 10.70
N ALA A 36 4.33 9.57 10.60
CA ALA A 36 4.97 8.57 9.74
C ALA A 36 4.60 7.14 10.15
N ILE A 37 4.61 6.81 11.45
CA ILE A 37 4.18 5.49 11.92
C ILE A 37 2.70 5.25 11.58
N ALA A 38 1.83 6.20 11.85
CA ALA A 38 0.40 6.06 11.55
C ALA A 38 0.17 5.85 10.03
N PHE A 39 0.86 6.63 9.20
CA PHE A 39 0.70 6.57 7.74
C PHE A 39 1.36 5.34 7.10
N ALA A 40 2.50 4.88 7.63
CA ALA A 40 3.18 3.70 7.11
C ALA A 40 2.48 2.39 7.50
N THR A 41 1.82 2.38 8.67
CA THR A 41 1.24 1.15 9.24
C THR A 41 -0.27 1.05 9.07
N TRP A 42 -0.96 2.20 8.90
CA TRP A 42 -2.43 2.32 8.95
C TRP A 42 -3.09 1.61 10.15
N GLY A 43 -2.34 1.38 11.24
CA GLY A 43 -2.76 0.56 12.38
C GLY A 43 -2.82 -0.95 12.10
N VAL A 44 -3.08 -1.38 10.86
CA VAL A 44 -3.15 -2.81 10.48
C VAL A 44 -1.77 -3.47 10.36
N GLY A 45 -0.70 -2.69 10.18
CA GLY A 45 0.68 -3.21 10.14
C GLY A 45 1.12 -3.87 11.45
N PHE A 46 0.39 -3.64 12.56
CA PHE A 46 0.64 -4.32 13.84
C PHE A 46 -0.11 -5.66 13.98
N MET A 47 -0.79 -6.13 12.93
CA MET A 47 -1.46 -7.43 12.96
C MET A 47 -0.42 -8.55 13.11
N PRO A 48 -0.66 -9.54 14.00
CA PRO A 48 0.34 -10.55 14.37
C PRO A 48 0.60 -11.57 13.26
N LEU A 49 -0.25 -11.66 12.24
CA LEU A 49 -0.17 -12.64 11.17
C LEU A 49 -0.31 -11.95 9.81
N ALA A 50 0.69 -12.12 8.95
CA ALA A 50 0.71 -11.63 7.56
C ALA A 50 0.22 -10.16 7.41
N PRO A 51 0.87 -9.19 8.09
CA PRO A 51 0.49 -7.77 8.02
C PRO A 51 0.32 -7.27 6.58
N GLY A 52 1.17 -7.72 5.65
CA GLY A 52 1.04 -7.33 4.25
C GLY A 52 -0.20 -7.81 3.51
N THR A 53 -0.80 -8.92 3.93
CA THR A 53 -2.11 -9.35 3.41
C THR A 53 -3.20 -8.38 3.87
N PHE A 54 -3.12 -7.88 5.10
CA PHE A 54 -4.04 -6.87 5.60
C PHE A 54 -3.80 -5.51 4.93
N GLY A 55 -2.55 -5.11 4.66
CA GLY A 55 -2.23 -3.92 3.87
C GLY A 55 -2.83 -3.97 2.47
N SER A 56 -2.65 -5.10 1.78
CA SER A 56 -3.30 -5.34 0.49
C SER A 56 -4.83 -5.27 0.60
N ALA A 57 -5.44 -5.85 1.64
CA ALA A 57 -6.88 -5.76 1.85
C ALA A 57 -7.36 -4.31 2.09
N VAL A 58 -6.56 -3.48 2.77
CA VAL A 58 -6.83 -2.04 2.90
C VAL A 58 -6.83 -1.36 1.52
N GLY A 59 -5.88 -1.70 0.64
CA GLY A 59 -5.89 -1.24 -0.76
C GLY A 59 -7.18 -1.59 -1.51
N VAL A 60 -7.68 -2.83 -1.34
CA VAL A 60 -8.99 -3.24 -1.90
C VAL A 60 -10.13 -2.41 -1.32
N CYS A 61 -10.15 -2.19 0.00
CA CYS A 61 -11.17 -1.37 0.65
C CYS A 61 -11.17 0.06 0.12
N ILE A 62 -10.00 0.69 -0.06
CA ILE A 62 -9.87 2.02 -0.64
C ILE A 62 -10.42 2.03 -2.08
N PHE A 63 -10.07 1.05 -2.90
CA PHE A 63 -10.61 0.90 -4.26
C PHE A 63 -12.14 0.76 -4.27
N LEU A 64 -12.72 -0.04 -3.37
CA LEU A 64 -14.17 -0.22 -3.28
C LEU A 64 -14.89 1.06 -2.83
N LEU A 65 -14.28 1.83 -1.91
CA LEU A 65 -14.79 3.13 -1.47
C LEU A 65 -14.74 4.16 -2.60
N GLU A 66 -13.64 4.21 -3.34
CA GLU A 66 -13.50 5.03 -4.55
C GLU A 66 -14.60 4.67 -5.56
N ARG A 67 -14.74 3.38 -5.89
CA ARG A 67 -15.76 2.88 -6.81
C ARG A 67 -17.18 3.23 -6.36
N TRP A 68 -17.47 3.12 -5.06
CA TRP A 68 -18.76 3.52 -4.49
C TRP A 68 -19.01 5.02 -4.62
N ALA A 69 -18.01 5.87 -4.33
CA ALA A 69 -18.12 7.32 -4.49
C ALA A 69 -18.35 7.70 -5.95
N SER A 70 -17.62 7.08 -6.87
CA SER A 70 -17.77 7.25 -8.32
C SER A 70 -19.15 6.80 -8.83
N ALA A 71 -19.73 5.75 -8.24
CA ALA A 71 -21.10 5.33 -8.52
C ALA A 71 -22.14 6.40 -8.13
N ARG A 72 -21.93 7.07 -6.99
CA ARG A 72 -22.79 8.18 -6.55
C ARG A 72 -22.65 9.39 -7.45
N ALA A 73 -21.42 9.68 -7.90
CA ALA A 73 -21.18 10.73 -8.88
C ALA A 73 -21.90 10.45 -10.21
N LEU A 74 -21.92 9.20 -10.68
CA LEU A 74 -22.68 8.77 -11.87
C LEU A 74 -24.18 9.04 -11.75
N ILE A 75 -24.79 8.70 -10.60
CA ILE A 75 -26.23 8.95 -10.35
C ILE A 75 -26.53 10.46 -10.38
N PHE A 76 -25.67 11.27 -9.75
CA PHE A 76 -25.80 12.72 -9.77
C PHE A 76 -25.65 13.27 -11.20
N ALA A 77 -24.65 12.79 -11.92
CA ALA A 77 -24.28 13.22 -13.26
C ALA A 77 -25.33 12.89 -14.33
N ALA A 78 -26.08 11.79 -14.17
CA ALA A 78 -27.19 11.40 -15.03
C ALA A 78 -28.29 12.49 -15.10
N GLY A 79 -28.41 13.34 -14.08
CA GLY A 79 -29.31 14.50 -14.06
C GLY A 79 -28.72 15.79 -14.65
N HIS A 80 -27.44 15.81 -15.01
CA HIS A 80 -26.69 17.03 -15.37
C HIS A 80 -25.99 16.96 -16.73
N GLY A 81 -26.29 15.93 -17.55
CA GLY A 81 -25.81 15.82 -18.92
C GLY A 81 -24.33 15.49 -19.09
N TRP A 82 -23.65 14.98 -18.06
CA TRP A 82 -22.26 14.53 -18.19
C TRP A 82 -22.21 13.18 -18.91
N THR A 83 -21.18 12.98 -19.74
CA THR A 83 -20.97 11.72 -20.45
C THR A 83 -20.29 10.68 -19.56
N LEU A 84 -20.53 9.39 -19.86
CA LEU A 84 -19.85 8.29 -19.16
C LEU A 84 -18.32 8.35 -19.33
N GLU A 85 -17.85 8.79 -20.50
CA GLU A 85 -16.43 8.96 -20.80
C GLU A 85 -15.75 9.99 -19.88
N LEU A 86 -16.42 11.13 -19.64
CA LEU A 86 -15.91 12.15 -18.72
C LEU A 86 -15.82 11.59 -17.30
N LEU A 87 -16.82 10.85 -16.86
CA LEU A 87 -16.88 10.27 -15.52
C LEU A 87 -15.80 9.21 -15.30
N GLU A 88 -15.57 8.33 -16.28
CA GLU A 88 -14.45 7.37 -16.23
C GLU A 88 -13.10 8.08 -16.21
N SER A 89 -12.94 9.16 -17.00
CA SER A 89 -11.70 9.95 -17.02
C SER A 89 -11.44 10.60 -15.65
N LEU A 90 -12.46 11.19 -15.03
CA LEU A 90 -12.38 11.77 -13.69
C LEU A 90 -12.10 10.71 -12.62
N ARG A 91 -12.72 9.53 -12.74
CA ARG A 91 -12.49 8.39 -11.85
C ARG A 91 -11.03 7.97 -11.87
N VAL A 92 -10.48 7.72 -13.06
CA VAL A 92 -9.08 7.31 -13.23
C VAL A 92 -8.14 8.41 -12.74
N ALA A 93 -8.42 9.68 -13.02
CA ALA A 93 -7.62 10.80 -12.52
C ALA A 93 -7.62 10.87 -10.97
N PHE A 94 -8.78 10.66 -10.35
CA PHE A 94 -8.89 10.63 -8.89
C PHE A 94 -8.17 9.42 -8.27
N ALA A 95 -8.31 8.23 -8.88
CA ALA A 95 -7.58 7.03 -8.45
C ALA A 95 -6.06 7.20 -8.57
N LEU A 96 -5.58 7.80 -9.67
CA LEU A 96 -4.16 8.16 -9.85
C LEU A 96 -3.68 9.15 -8.77
N LEU A 97 -4.50 10.14 -8.40
CA LEU A 97 -4.17 11.07 -7.33
C LEU A 97 -4.04 10.37 -5.98
N ILE A 98 -4.94 9.43 -5.67
CA ILE A 98 -4.86 8.61 -4.45
C ILE A 98 -3.56 7.80 -4.45
N VAL A 99 -3.28 7.07 -5.52
CA VAL A 99 -2.04 6.26 -5.67
C VAL A 99 -0.82 7.14 -5.54
N ALA A 100 -0.76 8.28 -6.24
CA ALA A 100 0.36 9.21 -6.15
C ALA A 100 0.56 9.75 -4.72
N THR A 101 -0.53 10.08 -4.03
CA THR A 101 -0.48 10.56 -2.64
C THR A 101 0.06 9.48 -1.70
N ILE A 102 -0.49 8.26 -1.79
CA ILE A 102 -0.04 7.12 -0.97
C ILE A 102 1.42 6.79 -1.26
N THR A 103 1.84 6.79 -2.53
CA THR A 103 3.23 6.53 -2.91
C THR A 103 4.19 7.60 -2.39
N VAL A 104 3.90 8.88 -2.60
CA VAL A 104 4.80 9.98 -2.21
C VAL A 104 4.89 10.11 -0.69
N VAL A 105 3.75 10.14 0.00
CA VAL A 105 3.72 10.26 1.47
C VAL A 105 4.19 8.95 2.11
N GLY A 106 3.86 7.80 1.52
CA GLY A 106 4.27 6.47 1.96
C GLY A 106 5.79 6.29 1.89
N THR A 107 6.42 6.71 0.79
CA THR A 107 7.89 6.69 0.65
C THR A 107 8.57 7.48 1.77
N TRP A 108 8.07 8.68 2.05
CA TRP A 108 8.58 9.51 3.14
C TRP A 108 8.36 8.85 4.52
N ALA A 109 7.16 8.32 4.75
CA ALA A 109 6.78 7.68 6.01
C ALA A 109 7.60 6.41 6.27
N ALA A 110 7.71 5.52 5.27
CA ALA A 110 8.52 4.30 5.30
C ALA A 110 10.00 4.63 5.61
N SER A 111 10.57 5.62 4.91
CA SER A 111 11.95 6.08 5.16
C SER A 111 12.15 6.56 6.60
N ARG A 112 11.13 7.17 7.19
CA ARG A 112 11.18 7.68 8.56
C ARG A 112 11.04 6.56 9.58
N VAL A 113 10.13 5.61 9.34
CA VAL A 113 9.92 4.44 10.19
C VAL A 113 11.18 3.58 10.23
N GLU A 114 11.75 3.24 9.07
CA GLU A 114 13.01 2.50 8.95
C GLU A 114 14.15 3.15 9.73
N LYS A 115 14.33 4.47 9.61
CA LYS A 115 15.32 5.23 10.39
C LYS A 115 15.05 5.19 11.90
N SER A 116 13.78 5.20 12.30
CA SER A 116 13.39 5.21 13.72
C SER A 116 13.49 3.83 14.38
N THR A 117 13.27 2.75 13.62
CA THR A 117 13.38 1.37 14.11
C THR A 117 14.80 0.82 13.96
N GLY A 118 15.61 1.42 13.09
CA GLY A 118 16.96 0.92 12.76
C GLY A 118 16.94 -0.43 12.04
N ARG A 119 15.77 -0.86 11.55
CA ARG A 119 15.58 -2.10 10.78
C ARG A 119 15.33 -1.72 9.32
N LYS A 120 16.09 -2.32 8.40
CA LYS A 120 15.78 -2.22 6.97
C LYS A 120 14.47 -2.97 6.71
N ASP A 121 13.54 -2.32 6.00
CA ASP A 121 12.25 -2.86 5.62
C ASP A 121 11.45 -3.49 6.80
N PRO A 122 10.97 -2.67 7.76
CA PRO A 122 10.22 -3.18 8.91
C PRO A 122 8.86 -3.72 8.47
N SER A 123 8.52 -4.96 8.84
CA SER A 123 7.26 -5.63 8.49
C SER A 123 5.97 -4.94 8.96
N ILE A 124 6.07 -3.88 9.75
CA ILE A 124 4.94 -3.03 10.15
C ILE A 124 4.60 -1.97 9.10
N VAL A 125 5.54 -1.66 8.21
CA VAL A 125 5.33 -0.79 7.05
C VAL A 125 4.54 -1.60 6.04
N ILE A 126 3.32 -1.14 5.74
CA ILE A 126 2.37 -1.85 4.86
C ILE A 126 1.79 -0.93 3.76
N VAL A 127 2.29 0.30 3.70
CA VAL A 127 1.83 1.35 2.79
C VAL A 127 2.28 1.11 1.34
N ASP A 128 3.40 0.42 1.18
CA ASP A 128 3.88 -0.21 -0.06
C ASP A 128 2.86 -1.19 -0.61
N GLU A 129 2.32 -2.09 0.22
CA GLU A 129 1.36 -3.10 -0.24
C GLU A 129 0.00 -2.48 -0.57
N ILE A 130 -0.41 -1.44 0.17
CA ILE A 130 -1.57 -0.62 -0.18
C ILE A 130 -1.37 0.01 -1.57
N ALA A 131 -0.20 0.63 -1.81
CA ALA A 131 0.10 1.28 -3.08
C ALA A 131 0.12 0.29 -4.24
N GLY A 132 0.84 -0.82 -4.09
CA GLY A 132 0.92 -1.89 -5.09
C GLY A 132 -0.45 -2.49 -5.41
N GLN A 133 -1.28 -2.76 -4.39
CA GLN A 133 -2.63 -3.27 -4.59
C GLN A 133 -3.54 -2.28 -5.32
N LEU A 134 -3.46 -0.99 -5.01
CA LEU A 134 -4.24 0.04 -5.70
C LEU A 134 -3.83 0.15 -7.18
N ILE A 135 -2.52 0.07 -7.47
CA ILE A 135 -2.02 0.04 -8.84
C ILE A 135 -2.58 -1.19 -9.59
N ALA A 136 -2.58 -2.37 -8.96
CA ALA A 136 -3.10 -3.60 -9.56
C ALA A 136 -4.56 -3.48 -10.01
N LEU A 137 -5.38 -2.69 -9.30
CA LEU A 137 -6.81 -2.53 -9.55
C LEU A 137 -7.16 -1.27 -10.36
N LEU A 138 -6.19 -0.38 -10.59
CA LEU A 138 -6.37 0.98 -11.12
C LEU A 138 -7.20 1.02 -12.42
N PHE A 139 -6.93 0.10 -13.34
CA PHE A 139 -7.54 0.08 -14.68
C PHE A 139 -8.74 -0.86 -14.81
N LEU A 140 -9.24 -1.42 -13.70
CA LEU A 140 -10.48 -2.18 -13.77
C LEU A 140 -11.63 -1.25 -14.22
N PRO A 141 -12.47 -1.69 -15.18
CA PRO A 141 -13.61 -0.89 -15.63
C PRO A 141 -14.63 -0.75 -14.51
N PHE A 142 -15.45 0.31 -14.54
CA PHE A 142 -16.40 0.59 -13.48
C PHE A 142 -17.42 -0.53 -13.24
N ASN A 143 -17.76 -1.30 -14.27
CA ASN A 143 -18.64 -2.46 -14.21
C ASN A 143 -17.92 -3.80 -13.94
N ALA A 144 -16.62 -3.79 -13.62
CA ALA A 144 -15.85 -4.99 -13.36
C ALA A 144 -16.49 -5.88 -12.28
N SER A 145 -16.56 -7.18 -12.55
CA SER A 145 -17.07 -8.16 -11.59
C SER A 145 -16.18 -8.24 -10.34
N ILE A 146 -16.77 -8.63 -9.20
CA ILE A 146 -16.01 -8.87 -7.96
C ILE A 146 -14.91 -9.93 -8.15
N TRP A 147 -15.11 -10.88 -9.09
CA TRP A 147 -14.11 -11.88 -9.42
C TRP A 147 -12.82 -11.29 -10.01
N LEU A 148 -12.92 -10.18 -10.76
CA LEU A 148 -11.74 -9.47 -11.27
C LEU A 148 -11.02 -8.70 -10.16
N VAL A 149 -11.74 -8.21 -9.15
CA VAL A 149 -11.13 -7.60 -7.95
C VAL A 149 -10.37 -8.65 -7.15
N ILE A 150 -10.97 -9.83 -6.94
CA ILE A 150 -10.30 -10.97 -6.28
C ILE A 150 -9.08 -11.41 -7.10
N ALA A 151 -9.20 -11.52 -8.42
CA ALA A 151 -8.07 -11.84 -9.29
C ALA A 151 -6.95 -10.80 -9.16
N GLY A 152 -7.28 -9.50 -9.15
CA GLY A 152 -6.30 -8.43 -8.95
C GLY A 152 -5.59 -8.49 -7.60
N PHE A 153 -6.32 -8.84 -6.53
CA PHE A 153 -5.74 -9.09 -5.22
C PHE A 153 -4.74 -10.26 -5.25
N LEU A 154 -5.16 -11.40 -5.80
CA LEU A 154 -4.32 -12.60 -5.86
C LEU A 154 -3.10 -12.42 -6.77
N LEU A 155 -3.27 -11.75 -7.91
CA LEU A 155 -2.17 -11.46 -8.84
C LEU A 155 -1.15 -10.51 -8.22
N PHE A 156 -1.59 -9.47 -7.51
CA PHE A 156 -0.68 -8.59 -6.78
C PHE A 156 0.12 -9.38 -5.75
N ARG A 157 -0.56 -10.14 -4.87
CA ARG A 157 0.12 -10.96 -3.85
C ARG A 157 1.07 -11.98 -4.48
N LEU A 158 0.72 -12.56 -5.63
CA LEU A 158 1.60 -13.47 -6.36
C LEU A 158 2.89 -12.77 -6.77
N PHE A 159 2.82 -11.57 -7.36
CA PHE A 159 4.00 -10.85 -7.82
C PHE A 159 4.83 -10.24 -6.69
N ASP A 160 4.19 -9.74 -5.63
CA ASP A 160 4.87 -9.27 -4.41
C ASP A 160 5.63 -10.43 -3.73
N ILE A 161 5.01 -11.60 -3.57
CA ILE A 161 5.70 -12.74 -2.93
C ILE A 161 6.79 -13.33 -3.83
N TRP A 162 6.53 -13.44 -5.14
CA TRP A 162 7.47 -14.07 -6.06
C TRP A 162 8.65 -13.16 -6.42
N LYS A 163 8.41 -11.86 -6.56
CA LYS A 163 9.36 -10.82 -6.99
C LYS A 163 10.15 -11.20 -8.27
N PRO A 164 9.48 -11.48 -9.41
CA PRO A 164 10.17 -11.74 -10.66
C PRO A 164 11.03 -10.55 -11.10
N TYR A 165 12.04 -10.81 -11.93
CA TYR A 165 12.92 -9.76 -12.43
C TYR A 165 12.13 -8.65 -13.14
N PRO A 166 12.39 -7.34 -12.89
CA PRO A 166 13.44 -6.78 -12.04
C PRO A 166 12.97 -6.36 -10.63
N ILE A 167 11.81 -6.81 -10.13
CA ILE A 167 11.25 -6.43 -8.81
C ILE A 167 12.28 -6.60 -7.69
N ARG A 168 12.90 -7.77 -7.60
CA ARG A 168 13.92 -8.05 -6.58
C ARG A 168 15.16 -7.15 -6.66
N LYS A 169 15.44 -6.50 -7.80
CA LYS A 169 16.55 -5.52 -7.87
C LYS A 169 16.19 -4.20 -7.20
N LEU A 170 14.91 -3.85 -7.11
CA LEU A 170 14.45 -2.57 -6.53
C LEU A 170 14.63 -2.52 -5.01
N GLU A 171 14.64 -3.67 -4.33
CA GLU A 171 14.96 -3.82 -2.89
C GLU A 171 16.38 -3.32 -2.52
N SER A 172 17.25 -3.12 -3.53
CA SER A 172 18.60 -2.56 -3.35
C SER A 172 18.61 -1.03 -3.25
N LEU A 173 17.52 -0.36 -3.61
CA LEU A 173 17.40 1.09 -3.45
C LEU A 173 17.39 1.47 -1.96
N GLU A 174 17.79 2.70 -1.68
CA GLU A 174 17.94 3.17 -0.31
C GLU A 174 16.60 3.63 0.28
N SER A 175 16.46 3.28 1.54
CA SER A 175 15.39 3.71 2.42
C SER A 175 13.96 3.39 1.91
N GLY A 176 12.99 4.25 2.17
CA GLY A 176 11.60 4.03 1.75
C GLY A 176 11.40 3.94 0.23
N LEU A 177 12.35 4.39 -0.60
CA LEU A 177 12.26 4.14 -2.04
C LEU A 177 12.39 2.65 -2.37
N GLY A 178 13.30 1.94 -1.68
CA GLY A 178 13.45 0.49 -1.86
C GLY A 178 12.24 -0.30 -1.38
N ILE A 179 11.64 0.13 -0.26
CA ILE A 179 10.44 -0.48 0.32
C ILE A 179 9.21 -0.28 -0.58
N MET A 180 9.05 0.89 -1.19
CA MET A 180 7.87 1.14 -2.02
C MET A 180 8.02 0.60 -3.46
N ALA A 181 9.24 0.59 -4.00
CA ALA A 181 9.43 0.42 -5.45
C ALA A 181 9.19 -1.02 -5.95
N ASP A 182 9.55 -2.03 -5.17
CA ASP A 182 9.31 -3.43 -5.52
C ASP A 182 7.81 -3.75 -5.55
N ASP A 183 7.04 -3.30 -4.56
CA ASP A 183 5.59 -3.47 -4.49
C ASP A 183 4.83 -2.65 -5.53
N ILE A 184 5.28 -1.43 -5.82
CA ILE A 184 4.77 -0.64 -6.94
C ILE A 184 4.94 -1.40 -8.25
N LEU A 185 6.13 -1.99 -8.49
CA LEU A 185 6.38 -2.74 -9.72
C LEU A 185 5.59 -4.06 -9.75
N ALA A 186 5.43 -4.75 -8.61
CA ALA A 186 4.53 -5.90 -8.48
C ALA A 186 3.08 -5.52 -8.82
N GLY A 187 2.62 -4.36 -8.35
CA GLY A 187 1.33 -3.77 -8.70
C GLY A 187 1.18 -3.52 -10.20
N VAL A 188 2.21 -2.98 -10.86
CA VAL A 188 2.23 -2.78 -12.32
C VAL A 188 2.13 -4.12 -13.05
N TYR A 189 2.85 -5.15 -12.60
CA TYR A 189 2.80 -6.49 -13.22
C TYR A 189 1.41 -7.09 -13.10
N ALA A 190 0.79 -6.98 -11.91
CA ALA A 190 -0.58 -7.39 -11.68
C ALA A 190 -1.57 -6.61 -12.56
N ALA A 191 -1.44 -5.29 -12.66
CA ALA A 191 -2.30 -4.44 -13.47
C ALA A 191 -2.27 -4.81 -14.95
N ILE A 192 -1.07 -5.04 -15.51
CA ILE A 192 -0.90 -5.44 -16.90
C ILE A 192 -1.61 -6.78 -17.15
N LEU A 193 -1.32 -7.79 -16.35
CA LEU A 193 -1.89 -9.12 -16.53
C LEU A 193 -3.41 -9.13 -16.30
N LEU A 194 -3.90 -8.40 -15.29
CA LEU A 194 -5.33 -8.27 -15.01
C LEU A 194 -6.05 -7.54 -16.14
N SER A 195 -5.42 -6.54 -16.76
CA SER A 195 -5.99 -5.82 -17.91
C SER A 195 -6.12 -6.75 -19.12
N PHE A 196 -5.13 -7.62 -19.37
CA PHE A 196 -5.24 -8.65 -20.41
C PHE A 196 -6.38 -9.64 -20.13
N ILE A 197 -6.49 -10.14 -18.89
CA ILE A 197 -7.58 -11.04 -18.50
C ILE A 197 -8.94 -10.35 -18.67
N THR A 198 -9.06 -9.10 -18.23
CA THR A 198 -10.28 -8.30 -18.36
C THR A 198 -10.66 -8.10 -19.82
N THR A 199 -9.68 -7.79 -20.68
CA THR A 199 -9.91 -7.61 -22.12
C THR A 199 -10.43 -8.89 -22.75
N ILE A 200 -9.80 -10.04 -22.47
CA ILE A 200 -10.26 -11.34 -22.98
C ILE A 200 -11.67 -11.63 -22.46
N TYR A 201 -11.92 -11.44 -21.16
CA TYR A 201 -13.23 -11.67 -20.54
C TYR A 201 -14.35 -10.81 -21.14
N LEU A 202 -14.05 -9.60 -21.62
CA LEU A 202 -15.05 -8.71 -22.24
C LEU A 202 -15.27 -9.03 -23.73
N LEU A 203 -14.37 -9.76 -24.38
CA LEU A 203 -14.48 -10.12 -25.79
C LEU A 203 -15.27 -11.42 -26.04
N PHE A 204 -15.44 -12.26 -25.02
CA PHE A 204 -16.10 -13.58 -25.10
C PHE A 204 -17.26 -13.67 -24.11
#